data_AF-A0A3G7UGP1-F1
#
_entry.id   AF-A0A3G7UGP1-F1
#
_cell.length_a   1.000
_cell.length_b   1.000
_cell.length_c   1.000
_cell.angle_alpha   90.00
_cell.angle_beta   90.00
_cell.angle_gamma   90.00
#
_symmetry.space_group_name_H-M   'P 1'
#
loop_
_entity.id
_entity.type
_entity.pdbx_description
1 polymer ?
#
loop_
_entity_poly.entity_id
_entity_poly.type
_entity_poly.pdbx_seq_one_letter_code
_entity_poly.pdbx_strand_id
1 'polypeptide(L)'
;MGAVSTVILDGGMGRELQRRGAPFRQPEWSALALSEAPQAVEAVHTAYIDSGANVITSNSYAVVPFHIGEARFAQEGQALAALAGELARRAVQASGKAVQVAGSLPPLFGSYRPDLFQAERVSELLTPLVNGLAPHVDLWLAETQSSIAEARAIHAGLPQDGKPFWLSFTLKDEDTDEVPRLRSGEPVADAAEAAAQLGVQVLLFNCSQPEVIGAAIDAARQTFDRLGVAIQIGAYANAFPPQPKEATANDGLDPLRDDLDPPGYLQWAADWQARGASHLGGCCGIGPEHIAVLAQKLAG
;
A
#
# COMPACT_ATOMS: atom_id res chain seq x y z
N MET A 1 20.19 -21.86 -2.36
CA MET A 1 19.46 -20.66 -1.90
C MET A 1 18.27 -21.18 -1.12
N GLY A 2 18.21 -20.95 0.20
CA GLY A 2 17.06 -21.40 1.00
C GLY A 2 15.80 -20.70 0.49
N ALA A 3 14.67 -21.39 0.48
CA ALA A 3 13.39 -20.77 0.16
C ALA A 3 13.20 -19.57 1.10
N VAL A 4 13.04 -18.37 0.53
CA VAL A 4 12.66 -17.20 1.31
C VAL A 4 11.18 -17.40 1.65
N SER A 5 10.87 -17.51 2.94
CA SER A 5 9.49 -17.60 3.42
C SER A 5 8.71 -16.42 2.86
N THR A 6 7.59 -16.69 2.20
CA THR A 6 6.73 -15.64 1.66
C THR A 6 5.94 -14.97 2.78
N VAL A 7 5.99 -13.64 2.81
CA VAL A 7 5.24 -12.78 3.72
C VAL A 7 3.94 -12.38 3.04
N ILE A 8 2.81 -12.66 3.69
CA ILE A 8 1.49 -12.31 3.21
C ILE A 8 1.08 -10.96 3.80
N LEU A 9 0.74 -10.01 2.94
CA LEU A 9 0.18 -8.71 3.32
C LEU A 9 -1.35 -8.79 3.33
N ASP A 10 -2.00 -7.75 3.85
CA ASP A 10 -3.45 -7.62 3.80
C ASP A 10 -3.97 -7.18 2.41
N GLY A 11 -5.25 -6.80 2.36
CA GLY A 11 -5.95 -6.38 1.15
C GLY A 11 -6.57 -4.99 1.27
N GLY A 12 -7.48 -4.67 0.35
CA GLY A 12 -8.13 -3.36 0.28
C GLY A 12 -9.16 -3.09 1.39
N MET A 13 -8.91 -2.05 2.19
CA MET A 13 -9.78 -1.60 3.28
C MET A 13 -11.17 -1.09 2.82
N GLY A 14 -11.23 -0.25 1.79
CA GLY A 14 -12.44 0.53 1.44
C GLY A 14 -13.69 -0.30 1.11
N ARG A 15 -13.55 -1.31 0.25
CA ARG A 15 -14.67 -2.18 -0.13
C ARG A 15 -15.11 -3.09 1.00
N GLU A 16 -14.19 -3.50 1.87
CA GLU A 16 -14.53 -4.35 3.00
C GLU A 16 -15.28 -3.56 4.08
N LEU A 17 -14.94 -2.29 4.28
CA LEU A 17 -15.76 -1.36 5.06
C LEU A 17 -17.17 -1.23 4.48
N GLN A 18 -17.29 -1.05 3.15
CA GLN A 18 -18.59 -0.95 2.50
C GLN A 18 -19.42 -2.23 2.64
N ARG A 19 -18.82 -3.42 2.45
CA ARG A 19 -19.47 -4.73 2.62
C ARG A 19 -20.05 -4.91 4.03
N ARG A 20 -19.44 -4.26 5.02
CA ARG A 20 -19.88 -4.25 6.43
C ARG A 20 -20.87 -3.13 6.77
N GLY A 21 -21.32 -2.38 5.77
CA GLY A 21 -22.24 -1.26 5.94
C GLY A 21 -21.61 -0.04 6.62
N ALA A 22 -20.28 0.05 6.69
CA ALA A 22 -19.61 1.22 7.22
C ALA A 22 -19.68 2.39 6.22
N PRO A 23 -19.67 3.64 6.71
CA PRO A 23 -19.65 4.81 5.84
C PRO A 23 -18.44 4.79 4.90
N PHE A 24 -18.72 4.76 3.61
CA PHE A 24 -17.73 4.84 2.55
C PHE A 24 -18.28 5.76 1.45
N ARG A 25 -17.78 6.99 1.41
CA ARG A 25 -18.15 8.01 0.41
C ARG A 25 -16.94 8.85 0.05
N GLN A 26 -16.96 9.38 -1.16
CA GLN A 26 -15.94 10.33 -1.59
C GLN A 26 -16.23 11.74 -1.06
N PRO A 27 -15.19 12.58 -0.85
CA PRO A 27 -13.76 12.31 -1.03
C PRO A 27 -13.06 11.61 0.14
N GLU A 28 -13.71 11.45 1.29
CA GLU A 28 -13.10 10.97 2.54
C GLU A 28 -12.78 9.46 2.55
N TRP A 29 -13.37 8.69 1.65
CA TRP A 29 -13.12 7.26 1.44
C TRP A 29 -13.15 6.46 2.76
N SER A 30 -12.07 5.74 3.09
CA SER A 30 -11.94 4.93 4.29
C SER A 30 -11.65 5.73 5.56
N ALA A 31 -11.21 7.00 5.44
CA ALA A 31 -10.97 7.86 6.60
C ALA A 31 -12.27 8.24 7.30
N LEU A 32 -13.40 8.25 6.58
CA LEU A 32 -14.71 8.51 7.20
C LEU A 32 -15.07 7.45 8.25
N ALA A 33 -14.76 6.20 7.96
CA ALA A 33 -15.02 5.08 8.87
C ALA A 33 -14.21 5.19 10.17
N LEU A 34 -13.04 5.86 10.18
CA LEU A 34 -12.30 6.10 11.43
C LEU A 34 -13.15 6.89 12.43
N SER A 35 -13.86 7.92 11.97
CA SER A 35 -14.66 8.79 12.84
C SER A 35 -16.06 8.23 13.10
N GLU A 36 -16.70 7.66 12.07
CA GLU A 36 -18.12 7.28 12.14
C GLU A 36 -18.35 5.80 12.52
N ALA A 37 -17.38 4.92 12.23
CA ALA A 37 -17.52 3.48 12.45
C ALA A 37 -16.17 2.79 12.77
N PRO A 38 -15.40 3.24 13.80
CA PRO A 38 -14.07 2.71 14.09
C PRO A 38 -14.06 1.20 14.38
N GLN A 39 -15.15 0.67 14.94
CA GLN A 39 -15.35 -0.76 15.19
C GLN A 39 -15.33 -1.58 13.88
N ALA A 40 -15.83 -1.00 12.77
CA ALA A 40 -15.80 -1.66 11.48
C ALA A 40 -14.36 -1.76 10.94
N VAL A 41 -13.54 -0.72 11.13
CA VAL A 41 -12.12 -0.70 10.75
C VAL A 41 -11.36 -1.80 11.50
N GLU A 42 -11.54 -1.90 12.82
CA GLU A 42 -10.94 -2.99 13.62
C GLU A 42 -11.38 -4.36 13.10
N ALA A 43 -12.67 -4.53 12.81
CA ALA A 43 -13.20 -5.79 12.29
C ALA A 43 -12.67 -6.16 10.89
N VAL A 44 -12.31 -5.19 10.05
CA VAL A 44 -11.61 -5.45 8.78
C VAL A 44 -10.19 -5.94 9.04
N HIS A 45 -9.44 -5.30 9.94
CA HIS A 45 -8.11 -5.78 10.32
C HIS A 45 -8.16 -7.21 10.88
N THR A 46 -9.11 -7.50 11.78
CA THR A 46 -9.31 -8.86 12.30
C THR A 46 -9.57 -9.86 11.17
N ALA A 47 -10.38 -9.51 10.17
CA ALA A 47 -10.66 -10.40 9.05
C ALA A 47 -9.40 -10.74 8.23
N TYR A 48 -8.53 -9.75 7.96
CA TYR A 48 -7.26 -10.02 7.27
C TYR A 48 -6.28 -10.85 8.11
N ILE A 49 -6.22 -10.60 9.43
CA ILE A 49 -5.43 -11.42 10.37
C ILE A 49 -5.94 -12.87 10.39
N ASP A 50 -7.25 -13.08 10.32
CA ASP A 50 -7.86 -14.42 10.29
C ASP A 50 -7.69 -15.13 8.95
N SER A 51 -7.61 -14.37 7.86
CA SER A 51 -7.21 -14.86 6.54
C SER A 51 -5.73 -15.21 6.41
N GLY A 52 -4.90 -14.92 7.43
CA GLY A 52 -3.49 -15.32 7.45
C GLY A 52 -2.49 -14.25 7.01
N ALA A 53 -2.88 -12.97 7.02
CA ALA A 53 -1.92 -11.89 6.82
C ALA A 53 -0.84 -11.89 7.91
N ASN A 54 0.42 -11.75 7.52
CA ASN A 54 1.58 -11.56 8.39
C ASN A 54 1.82 -10.08 8.71
N VAL A 55 1.41 -9.18 7.80
CA VAL A 55 1.47 -7.73 7.97
C VAL A 55 0.11 -7.15 7.59
N ILE A 56 -0.41 -6.27 8.43
CA ILE A 56 -1.59 -5.44 8.12
C ILE A 56 -1.20 -3.98 8.03
N THR A 57 -1.93 -3.22 7.21
CA THR A 57 -1.65 -1.83 6.88
C THR A 57 -2.66 -0.92 7.59
N SER A 58 -2.21 0.10 8.33
CA SER A 58 -3.11 1.02 9.04
C SER A 58 -4.06 1.74 8.09
N ASN A 59 -5.31 1.99 8.51
CA ASN A 59 -6.30 2.75 7.73
C ASN A 59 -6.01 4.27 7.71
N SER A 60 -4.79 4.68 7.35
CA SER A 60 -4.34 6.08 7.33
C SER A 60 -4.16 6.65 5.91
N TYR A 61 -4.34 5.85 4.87
CA TYR A 61 -4.13 6.26 3.47
C TYR A 61 -4.94 7.51 3.05
N ALA A 62 -6.21 7.59 3.44
CA ALA A 62 -7.06 8.73 3.10
C ALA A 62 -6.95 9.90 4.10
N VAL A 63 -6.06 9.83 5.10
CA VAL A 63 -5.87 10.90 6.10
C VAL A 63 -4.91 11.95 5.53
N VAL A 64 -5.22 12.53 4.38
CA VAL A 64 -4.43 13.61 3.76
C VAL A 64 -5.36 14.73 3.29
N PRO A 65 -4.87 15.99 3.16
CA PRO A 65 -5.72 17.10 2.74
C PRO A 65 -6.45 16.85 1.41
N PHE A 66 -5.81 16.11 0.50
CA PHE A 66 -6.41 15.74 -0.79
C PHE A 66 -7.76 15.00 -0.62
N HIS A 67 -7.91 14.20 0.44
CA HIS A 67 -9.09 13.38 0.71
C HIS A 67 -10.03 13.98 1.76
N ILE A 68 -9.50 14.43 2.91
CA ILE A 68 -10.33 14.93 4.02
C ILE A 68 -10.45 16.46 4.06
N GLY A 69 -9.75 17.17 3.18
CA GLY A 69 -9.71 18.64 3.13
C GLY A 69 -8.71 19.26 4.09
N GLU A 70 -8.13 20.41 3.68
CA GLU A 70 -7.09 21.14 4.42
C GLU A 70 -7.51 21.48 5.86
N ALA A 71 -8.72 22.04 6.05
CA ALA A 71 -9.20 22.48 7.36
C ALA A 71 -9.35 21.31 8.34
N ARG A 72 -9.87 20.17 7.87
CA ARG A 72 -10.05 18.98 8.70
C ARG A 72 -8.72 18.31 9.00
N PHE A 73 -7.84 18.19 8.00
CA PHE A 73 -6.50 17.63 8.22
C PHE A 73 -5.72 18.44 9.26
N ALA A 74 -5.76 19.78 9.20
CA ALA A 74 -5.10 20.64 10.17
C ALA A 74 -5.64 20.48 11.61
N GLN A 75 -6.93 20.17 11.76
CA GLN A 75 -7.58 20.01 13.08
C GLN A 75 -7.47 18.58 13.62
N GLU A 76 -7.61 17.57 12.77
CA GLU A 76 -7.84 16.18 13.16
C GLU A 76 -6.78 15.20 12.63
N GLY A 77 -5.92 15.59 11.68
CA GLY A 77 -5.06 14.68 10.93
C GLY A 77 -4.19 13.76 11.80
N GLN A 78 -3.53 14.32 12.82
CA GLN A 78 -2.73 13.52 13.76
C GLN A 78 -3.59 12.57 14.60
N ALA A 79 -4.77 13.01 15.06
CA ALA A 79 -5.66 12.20 15.88
C ALA A 79 -6.28 11.05 15.08
N LEU A 80 -6.65 11.29 13.81
CA LEU A 80 -7.14 10.26 12.90
C LEU A 80 -6.05 9.25 12.55
N ALA A 81 -4.81 9.70 12.32
CA ALA A 81 -3.67 8.83 12.10
C ALA A 81 -3.37 7.95 13.33
N ALA A 82 -3.42 8.53 14.53
CA ALA A 82 -3.29 7.78 15.77
C ALA A 82 -4.38 6.71 15.94
N LEU A 83 -5.65 7.09 15.71
CA LEU A 83 -6.77 6.16 15.78
C LEU A 83 -6.63 5.01 14.78
N ALA A 84 -6.18 5.29 13.55
CA ALA A 84 -5.92 4.27 12.53
C ALA A 84 -4.87 3.25 12.99
N GLY A 85 -3.75 3.72 13.56
CA GLY A 85 -2.72 2.85 14.12
C GLY A 85 -3.21 2.06 15.34
N GLU A 86 -3.95 2.71 16.25
CA GLU A 86 -4.50 2.09 17.45
C GLU A 86 -5.44 0.93 17.12
N LEU A 87 -6.36 1.12 16.18
CA LEU A 87 -7.33 0.09 15.76
C LEU A 87 -6.64 -1.13 15.15
N ALA A 88 -5.64 -0.92 14.29
CA ALA A 88 -4.83 -2.01 13.75
C ALA A 88 -4.07 -2.76 14.85
N ARG A 89 -3.45 -2.02 15.79
CA ARG A 89 -2.75 -2.64 16.93
C ARG A 89 -3.70 -3.42 17.84
N ARG A 90 -4.90 -2.91 18.11
CA ARG A 90 -5.92 -3.61 18.90
C ARG A 90 -6.34 -4.92 18.25
N ALA A 91 -6.58 -4.92 16.94
CA ALA A 91 -6.89 -6.15 16.21
C ALA A 91 -5.76 -7.20 16.33
N VAL A 92 -4.50 -6.78 16.20
CA VAL A 92 -3.34 -7.67 16.41
C VAL A 92 -3.31 -8.22 17.84
N GLN A 93 -3.44 -7.37 18.86
CA GLN A 93 -3.42 -7.78 20.26
C GLN A 93 -4.56 -8.76 20.59
N ALA A 94 -5.77 -8.47 20.11
CA ALA A 94 -6.94 -9.33 20.32
C ALA A 94 -6.79 -10.70 19.63
N SER A 95 -6.09 -10.76 18.49
CA SER A 95 -5.86 -12.03 17.77
C SER A 95 -4.90 -12.98 18.46
N GLY A 96 -3.98 -12.46 19.29
CA GLY A 96 -2.89 -13.24 19.88
C GLY A 96 -1.84 -13.77 18.87
N LYS A 97 -1.89 -13.34 17.61
CA LYS A 97 -0.96 -13.75 16.55
C LYS A 97 0.20 -12.76 16.42
N ALA A 98 1.35 -13.24 15.95
CA ALA A 98 2.53 -12.42 15.68
C ALA A 98 2.42 -11.71 14.31
N VAL A 99 1.44 -10.80 14.19
CA VAL A 99 1.23 -9.98 12.99
C VAL A 99 1.83 -8.60 13.20
N GLN A 100 2.50 -8.06 12.18
CA GLN A 100 3.07 -6.71 12.22
C GLN A 100 2.06 -5.67 11.72
N VAL A 101 2.14 -4.46 12.25
CA VAL A 101 1.36 -3.29 11.79
C VAL A 101 2.25 -2.36 11.00
N ALA A 102 1.94 -2.16 9.71
CA ALA A 102 2.55 -1.17 8.85
C ALA A 102 1.82 0.18 8.96
N GLY A 103 2.58 1.25 9.20
CA GLY A 103 2.06 2.61 9.11
C GLY A 103 1.99 3.06 7.66
N SER A 104 0.77 3.14 7.11
CA SER A 104 0.52 3.61 5.74
C SER A 104 0.81 5.10 5.62
N LEU A 105 1.75 5.43 4.74
CA LEU A 105 2.10 6.78 4.31
C LEU A 105 1.77 6.90 2.81
N PRO A 106 0.63 7.51 2.46
CA PRO A 106 0.17 7.65 1.08
C PRO A 106 0.97 8.72 0.30
N PRO A 107 0.72 8.91 -1.00
CA PRO A 107 1.09 10.15 -1.69
C PRO A 107 0.39 11.32 -1.01
N LEU A 108 1.14 12.32 -0.56
CA LEU A 108 0.64 13.41 0.29
C LEU A 108 -0.25 14.38 -0.50
N PHE A 109 -0.05 14.45 -1.82
CA PHE A 109 -0.67 15.44 -2.72
C PHE A 109 -1.71 14.84 -3.68
N GLY A 110 -1.99 13.55 -3.56
CA GLY A 110 -3.00 12.85 -4.36
C GLY A 110 -2.45 11.61 -5.05
N SER A 111 -3.21 10.52 -4.99
CA SER A 111 -2.87 9.24 -5.64
C SER A 111 -2.75 9.41 -7.14
N TYR A 112 -1.75 8.76 -7.74
CA TYR A 112 -1.50 8.74 -9.19
C TYR A 112 -1.23 10.12 -9.83
N ARG A 113 -0.99 11.15 -9.03
CA ARG A 113 -0.79 12.54 -9.47
C ARG A 113 0.60 13.05 -9.10
N PRO A 114 1.67 12.52 -9.72
CA PRO A 114 3.04 12.97 -9.45
C PRO A 114 3.25 14.46 -9.78
N ASP A 115 2.40 15.04 -10.62
CA ASP A 115 2.40 16.45 -11.00
C ASP A 115 1.93 17.40 -9.88
N LEU A 116 1.27 16.89 -8.84
CA LEU A 116 0.80 17.70 -7.70
C LEU A 116 1.82 17.79 -6.55
N PHE A 117 2.94 17.07 -6.64
CA PHE A 117 3.96 17.02 -5.60
C PHE A 117 4.57 18.39 -5.29
N GLN A 118 4.59 18.77 -4.01
CA GLN A 118 5.15 20.03 -3.50
C GLN A 118 6.14 19.74 -2.37
N ALA A 119 7.45 19.78 -2.68
CA ALA A 119 8.50 19.40 -1.75
C ALA A 119 8.49 20.21 -0.44
N GLU A 120 8.15 21.49 -0.53
CA GLU A 120 8.08 22.44 0.59
C GLU A 120 6.97 22.13 1.60
N ARG A 121 5.92 21.43 1.19
CA ARG A 121 4.78 21.06 2.05
C ARG A 121 4.89 19.67 2.66
N VAL A 122 5.92 18.89 2.29
CA VAL A 122 6.06 17.50 2.78
C VAL A 122 6.09 17.44 4.30
N SER A 123 6.88 18.30 4.95
CA SER A 123 6.99 18.32 6.42
C SER A 123 5.66 18.65 7.10
N GLU A 124 4.90 19.59 6.53
CA GLU A 124 3.57 20.00 7.02
C GLU A 124 2.59 18.82 7.01
N LEU A 125 2.57 18.03 5.93
CA LEU A 125 1.59 16.96 5.73
C LEU A 125 2.04 15.62 6.33
N LEU A 126 3.34 15.35 6.36
CA LEU A 126 3.87 14.08 6.86
C LEU A 126 3.94 14.04 8.38
N THR A 127 4.29 15.15 9.03
CA THR A 127 4.54 15.20 10.48
C THR A 127 3.33 14.73 11.30
N PRO A 128 2.08 15.18 11.03
CA PRO A 128 0.90 14.70 11.75
C PRO A 128 0.69 13.18 11.61
N LEU A 129 0.93 12.62 10.42
CA LEU A 129 0.77 11.20 10.14
C LEU A 129 1.78 10.36 10.91
N VAL A 130 3.06 10.73 10.81
CA VAL A 130 4.15 10.06 11.51
C VAL A 130 3.93 10.12 13.02
N ASN A 131 3.64 11.30 13.57
CA ASN A 131 3.44 11.46 15.01
C ASN A 131 2.26 10.64 15.53
N GLY A 132 1.16 10.58 14.77
CA GLY A 132 -0.01 9.79 15.14
C GLY A 132 0.26 8.29 15.09
N LEU A 133 0.89 7.80 14.03
CA LEU A 133 1.11 6.37 13.80
C LEU A 133 2.25 5.79 14.63
N ALA A 134 3.30 6.56 14.94
CA ALA A 134 4.54 6.06 15.54
C ALA A 134 4.35 5.21 16.81
N PRO A 135 3.42 5.47 17.73
CA PRO A 135 3.25 4.63 18.91
C PRO A 135 2.66 3.23 18.62
N HIS A 136 2.08 3.02 17.44
CA HIS A 136 1.23 1.87 17.17
C HIS A 136 1.78 0.92 16.10
N VAL A 137 2.73 1.38 15.27
CA VAL A 137 3.23 0.66 14.08
C VAL A 137 4.61 0.04 14.31
N ASP A 138 4.86 -1.11 13.68
CA ASP A 138 6.13 -1.83 13.71
C ASP A 138 7.07 -1.41 12.58
N LEU A 139 6.52 -0.92 11.47
CA LEU A 139 7.26 -0.47 10.29
C LEU A 139 6.56 0.69 9.59
N TRP A 140 7.29 1.43 8.77
CA TRP A 140 6.78 2.50 7.91
C TRP A 140 6.63 1.99 6.48
N LEU A 141 5.46 2.19 5.88
CA LEU A 141 5.18 1.83 4.50
C LEU A 141 4.78 3.08 3.71
N ALA A 142 5.71 3.62 2.92
CA ALA A 142 5.37 4.62 1.91
C ALA A 142 4.76 3.91 0.71
N GLU A 143 3.44 3.94 0.56
CA GLU A 143 2.75 3.18 -0.48
C GLU A 143 2.15 4.03 -1.58
N THR A 144 1.92 3.41 -2.75
CA THR A 144 1.34 4.03 -3.94
C THR A 144 2.10 5.27 -4.42
N GLN A 145 3.41 5.35 -4.11
CA GLN A 145 4.22 6.50 -4.49
C GLN A 145 4.32 6.58 -6.01
N SER A 146 4.04 7.77 -6.56
CA SER A 146 3.99 7.96 -8.02
C SER A 146 5.29 8.52 -8.60
N SER A 147 6.21 9.01 -7.75
CA SER A 147 7.50 9.57 -8.14
C SER A 147 8.60 9.23 -7.15
N ILE A 148 9.84 9.19 -7.61
CA ILE A 148 11.02 9.00 -6.76
C ILE A 148 11.20 10.21 -5.82
N ALA A 149 10.91 11.41 -6.31
CA ALA A 149 11.08 12.66 -5.55
C ALA A 149 10.24 12.67 -4.27
N GLU A 150 8.96 12.28 -4.37
CA GLU A 150 8.07 12.21 -3.21
C GLU A 150 8.50 11.11 -2.23
N ALA A 151 8.87 9.93 -2.72
CA ALA A 151 9.37 8.84 -1.90
C ALA A 151 10.61 9.23 -1.07
N ARG A 152 11.57 9.95 -1.68
CA ARG A 152 12.75 10.48 -0.99
C ARG A 152 12.37 11.51 0.08
N ALA A 153 11.43 12.39 -0.23
CA ALA A 153 10.97 13.41 0.71
C ALA A 153 10.25 12.80 1.92
N ILE A 154 9.41 11.76 1.69
CA ILE A 154 8.78 11.01 2.77
C ILE A 154 9.84 10.36 3.66
N HIS A 155 10.78 9.61 3.08
CA HIS A 155 11.86 8.97 3.83
C HIS A 155 12.68 9.98 4.66
N ALA A 156 13.02 11.14 4.09
CA ALA A 156 13.77 12.17 4.79
C ALA A 156 13.03 12.78 5.99
N GLY A 157 11.69 12.71 6.01
CA GLY A 157 10.87 13.18 7.13
C GLY A 157 10.54 12.11 8.18
N LEU A 158 11.01 10.87 8.01
CA LEU A 158 10.81 9.81 8.99
C LEU A 158 11.69 9.98 10.24
N PRO A 159 11.20 9.54 11.41
CA PRO A 159 11.97 9.58 12.64
C PRO A 159 13.11 8.55 12.59
N GLN A 160 14.19 8.83 13.31
CA GLN A 160 15.27 7.87 13.52
C GLN A 160 14.92 6.89 14.66
N ASP A 161 13.78 6.21 14.53
CA ASP A 161 13.22 5.30 15.53
C ASP A 161 13.67 3.83 15.35
N GLY A 162 14.46 3.56 14.31
CA GLY A 162 15.01 2.24 14.00
C GLY A 162 14.01 1.27 13.37
N LYS A 163 12.78 1.71 13.06
CA LYS A 163 11.79 0.86 12.41
C LYS A 163 12.14 0.62 10.94
N PRO A 164 11.80 -0.57 10.39
CA PRO A 164 11.94 -0.81 8.95
C PRO A 164 11.17 0.20 8.11
N PHE A 165 11.77 0.59 6.99
CA PHE A 165 11.11 1.37 5.95
C PHE A 165 10.90 0.51 4.70
N TRP A 166 9.63 0.39 4.31
CA TRP A 166 9.17 -0.27 3.10
C TRP A 166 8.65 0.80 2.14
N LEU A 167 8.91 0.60 0.85
CA LEU A 167 8.57 1.55 -0.19
C LEU A 167 7.81 0.82 -1.29
N SER A 168 6.60 1.27 -1.59
CA SER A 168 5.78 0.75 -2.67
C SER A 168 5.48 1.83 -3.70
N PHE A 169 5.79 1.54 -4.96
CA PHE A 169 5.47 2.42 -6.07
C PHE A 169 4.23 1.95 -6.85
N THR A 170 3.50 2.90 -7.42
CA THR A 170 2.47 2.64 -8.44
C THR A 170 3.03 2.84 -9.84
N LEU A 171 2.61 1.97 -10.76
CA LEU A 171 3.16 1.84 -12.10
C LEU A 171 2.27 2.53 -13.12
N LYS A 172 2.89 2.95 -14.22
CA LYS A 172 2.17 3.33 -15.43
C LYS A 172 1.61 2.07 -16.07
N ASP A 173 0.28 1.99 -16.13
CA ASP A 173 -0.52 0.85 -16.60
C ASP A 173 -1.34 1.16 -17.87
N GLU A 174 -1.20 2.38 -18.41
CA GLU A 174 -1.72 2.80 -19.71
C GLU A 174 -0.57 3.24 -20.62
N ASP A 175 -0.71 3.14 -21.94
CA ASP A 175 0.32 3.53 -22.92
C ASP A 175 1.72 3.00 -22.54
N THR A 176 1.77 1.73 -22.15
CA THR A 176 2.98 1.06 -21.67
C THR A 176 3.94 0.78 -22.82
N ASP A 177 5.23 1.02 -22.58
CA ASP A 177 6.32 0.58 -23.46
C ASP A 177 7.02 -0.64 -22.85
N GLU A 178 8.10 -1.12 -23.48
CA GLU A 178 8.86 -2.29 -22.97
C GLU A 178 9.54 -2.03 -21.62
N VAL A 179 9.73 -0.76 -21.23
CA VAL A 179 10.36 -0.38 -19.98
C VAL A 179 9.29 -0.14 -18.92
N PRO A 180 9.26 -0.93 -17.83
CA PRO A 180 8.33 -0.65 -16.74
C PRO A 180 8.67 0.70 -16.10
N ARG A 181 7.65 1.53 -15.91
CA ARG A 181 7.78 2.91 -15.42
C ARG A 181 6.85 3.20 -14.26
N LEU A 182 7.27 4.11 -13.39
CA LEU A 182 6.39 4.77 -12.44
C LEU A 182 5.38 5.66 -13.18
N ARG A 183 4.33 6.10 -12.49
CA ARG A 183 3.38 7.07 -13.08
C ARG A 183 4.00 8.43 -13.41
N SER A 184 5.11 8.80 -12.78
CA SER A 184 5.93 9.95 -13.16
C SER A 184 6.69 9.78 -14.50
N GLY A 185 6.71 8.56 -15.06
CA GLY A 185 7.48 8.20 -16.25
C GLY A 185 8.91 7.73 -15.97
N GLU A 186 9.37 7.84 -14.72
CA GLU A 186 10.68 7.35 -14.27
C GLU A 186 10.76 5.82 -14.44
N PRO A 187 11.85 5.26 -15.03
CA PRO A 187 12.05 3.82 -15.10
C PRO A 187 12.05 3.16 -13.72
N VAL A 188 11.51 1.93 -13.63
CA VAL A 188 11.56 1.15 -12.38
C VAL A 188 12.99 0.84 -11.94
N ALA A 189 13.95 0.73 -12.88
CA ALA A 189 15.36 0.58 -12.55
C ALA A 189 15.87 1.76 -11.69
N ASP A 190 15.54 2.99 -12.07
CA ASP A 190 15.93 4.20 -11.33
C ASP A 190 15.23 4.24 -9.96
N ALA A 191 13.97 3.80 -9.89
CA ALA A 191 13.23 3.67 -8.63
C ALA A 191 13.86 2.62 -7.69
N ALA A 192 14.35 1.50 -8.23
CA ALA A 192 15.07 0.49 -7.47
C ALA A 192 16.44 1.00 -7.00
N GLU A 193 17.18 1.75 -7.80
CA GLU A 193 18.40 2.43 -7.36
C GLU A 193 18.12 3.41 -6.20
N ALA A 194 17.02 4.17 -6.29
CA ALA A 194 16.59 5.06 -5.23
C ALA A 194 16.25 4.28 -3.94
N ALA A 195 15.51 3.18 -4.04
CA ALA A 195 15.21 2.31 -2.90
C ALA A 195 16.49 1.80 -2.21
N ALA A 196 17.49 1.39 -3.00
CA ALA A 196 18.78 0.96 -2.47
C ALA A 196 19.54 2.08 -1.75
N GLN A 197 19.54 3.30 -2.29
CA GLN A 197 20.16 4.47 -1.65
C GLN A 197 19.46 4.87 -0.35
N LEU A 198 18.15 4.66 -0.27
CA LEU A 198 17.36 4.94 0.94
C LEU A 198 17.49 3.83 2.00
N GLY A 199 18.14 2.70 1.70
CA GLY A 199 18.26 1.59 2.64
C GLY A 199 16.92 0.87 2.91
N VAL A 200 16.02 0.89 1.93
CA VAL A 200 14.73 0.19 1.98
C VAL A 200 14.95 -1.31 2.21
N GLN A 201 14.15 -1.92 3.10
CA GLN A 201 14.21 -3.37 3.32
C GLN A 201 13.38 -4.16 2.31
N VAL A 202 12.24 -3.59 1.89
CA VAL A 202 11.32 -4.20 0.92
C VAL A 202 10.85 -3.13 -0.07
N LEU A 203 11.12 -3.35 -1.36
CA LEU A 203 10.56 -2.58 -2.46
C LEU A 203 9.33 -3.30 -3.01
N LEU A 204 8.17 -2.64 -3.01
CA LEU A 204 6.92 -3.21 -3.51
C LEU A 204 6.38 -2.46 -4.72
N PHE A 205 5.46 -3.10 -5.43
CA PHE A 205 4.64 -2.48 -6.47
C PHE A 205 3.17 -2.71 -6.16
N ASN A 206 2.40 -1.63 -6.10
CA ASN A 206 1.01 -1.72 -5.70
C ASN A 206 0.08 -0.80 -6.48
N CYS A 207 -1.22 -1.05 -6.29
CA CYS A 207 -2.29 -0.22 -6.81
C CYS A 207 -2.08 0.12 -8.30
N SER A 208 -1.80 -0.94 -9.06
CA SER A 208 -1.61 -0.98 -10.51
C SER A 208 -2.29 -2.25 -11.03
N GLN A 209 -2.45 -2.36 -12.34
CA GLN A 209 -2.94 -3.59 -12.96
C GLN A 209 -1.97 -4.78 -12.73
N PRO A 210 -2.47 -5.99 -12.43
CA PRO A 210 -1.62 -7.16 -12.21
C PRO A 210 -0.61 -7.43 -13.34
N GLU A 211 -1.02 -7.15 -14.59
CA GLU A 211 -0.28 -7.41 -15.81
C GLU A 211 1.05 -6.66 -15.90
N VAL A 212 1.15 -5.46 -15.33
CA VAL A 212 2.35 -4.61 -15.45
C VAL A 212 3.37 -4.86 -14.33
N ILE A 213 2.96 -5.54 -13.25
CA ILE A 213 3.80 -5.74 -12.06
C ILE A 213 4.95 -6.72 -12.32
N GLY A 214 4.74 -7.76 -13.12
CA GLY A 214 5.76 -8.78 -13.38
C GLY A 214 7.05 -8.19 -13.96
N ALA A 215 6.93 -7.28 -14.95
CA ALA A 215 8.07 -6.59 -15.54
C ALA A 215 8.79 -5.67 -14.55
N ALA A 216 8.05 -5.02 -13.64
CA ALA A 216 8.62 -4.18 -12.60
C ALA A 216 9.43 -4.99 -11.57
N ILE A 217 8.95 -6.18 -11.19
CA ILE A 217 9.69 -7.12 -10.33
C ILE A 217 11.01 -7.51 -11.00
N ASP A 218 10.98 -7.88 -12.27
CA ASP A 218 12.18 -8.28 -13.01
C ASP A 218 13.20 -7.14 -13.11
N ALA A 219 12.74 -5.92 -13.41
CA ALA A 219 13.60 -4.73 -13.48
C ALA A 219 14.24 -4.39 -12.13
N ALA A 220 13.46 -4.45 -11.04
CA ALA A 220 13.97 -4.22 -9.69
C ALA A 220 15.01 -5.29 -9.29
N ARG A 221 14.72 -6.57 -9.53
CA ARG A 221 15.63 -7.68 -9.20
C ARG A 221 16.95 -7.54 -9.97
N GLN A 222 16.89 -7.27 -11.27
CA GLN A 222 18.09 -7.06 -12.07
C GLN A 222 18.93 -5.88 -11.55
N THR A 223 18.27 -4.82 -11.10
CA THR A 223 18.95 -3.65 -10.52
C THR A 223 19.62 -4.01 -9.19
N PHE A 224 18.94 -4.73 -8.31
CA PHE A 224 19.52 -5.16 -7.03
C PHE A 224 20.69 -6.15 -7.22
N ASP A 225 20.56 -7.10 -8.14
CA ASP A 225 21.62 -8.04 -8.51
C ASP A 225 22.87 -7.29 -9.01
N ARG A 226 22.68 -6.27 -9.86
CA ARG A 226 23.77 -5.41 -10.36
C ARG A 226 24.43 -4.59 -9.25
N LEU A 227 23.64 -4.07 -8.31
CA LEU A 227 24.14 -3.27 -7.18
C LEU A 227 24.74 -4.13 -6.06
N GLY A 228 24.50 -5.45 -6.06
CA GLY A 228 24.95 -6.35 -5.00
C GLY A 228 24.26 -6.11 -3.66
N VAL A 229 23.02 -5.63 -3.67
CA VAL A 229 22.23 -5.36 -2.46
C VAL A 229 21.14 -6.41 -2.27
N ALA A 230 20.84 -6.75 -1.01
CA ALA A 230 19.80 -7.72 -0.67
C ALA A 230 18.52 -7.00 -0.21
N ILE A 231 17.73 -6.51 -1.17
CA ILE A 231 16.43 -5.87 -0.91
C ILE A 231 15.33 -6.84 -1.36
N GLN A 232 14.34 -7.06 -0.50
CA GLN A 232 13.22 -7.93 -0.82
C GLN A 232 12.26 -7.22 -1.78
N ILE A 233 11.55 -7.99 -2.60
CA ILE A 233 10.57 -7.45 -3.55
C ILE A 233 9.17 -7.91 -3.14
N GLY A 234 8.18 -7.03 -3.30
CA GLY A 234 6.79 -7.36 -3.07
C GLY A 234 5.83 -6.84 -4.12
N ALA A 235 4.60 -7.33 -4.08
CA ALA A 235 3.55 -6.94 -4.99
C ALA A 235 2.15 -7.10 -4.37
N TYR A 236 1.29 -6.11 -4.61
CA TYR A 236 -0.13 -6.16 -4.25
C TYR A 236 -0.97 -5.27 -5.18
N ALA A 237 -1.57 -5.89 -6.20
CA ALA A 237 -2.32 -5.21 -7.28
C ALA A 237 -3.77 -4.85 -6.93
N ASN A 238 -4.38 -4.01 -7.76
CA ASN A 238 -5.83 -3.75 -7.77
C ASN A 238 -6.59 -4.89 -8.48
N ALA A 239 -7.91 -4.96 -8.24
CA ALA A 239 -8.86 -5.80 -8.99
C ALA A 239 -9.86 -5.01 -9.86
N PHE A 240 -9.51 -3.78 -10.23
CA PHE A 240 -10.33 -2.94 -11.10
C PHE A 240 -9.92 -3.03 -12.57
N PRO A 241 -10.83 -2.69 -13.50
CA PRO A 241 -10.46 -2.34 -14.86
C PRO A 241 -9.51 -1.12 -14.86
N PRO A 242 -8.66 -0.97 -15.90
CA PRO A 242 -7.91 0.26 -16.11
C PRO A 242 -8.86 1.46 -16.19
N GLN A 243 -8.57 2.53 -15.45
CA GLN A 243 -9.35 3.76 -15.49
C GLN A 243 -8.82 4.67 -16.59
N PRO A 244 -9.64 5.10 -17.56
CA PRO A 244 -9.20 6.03 -18.59
C PRO A 244 -8.75 7.36 -17.96
N LYS A 245 -7.80 8.06 -18.58
CA LYS A 245 -7.25 9.37 -18.13
C LYS A 245 -8.28 10.46 -17.81
N GLU A 246 -9.48 10.32 -18.34
CA GLU A 246 -10.60 11.26 -18.21
C GLU A 246 -11.59 10.85 -17.11
N ALA A 247 -11.37 9.71 -16.45
CA ALA A 247 -12.20 9.24 -15.35
C ALA A 247 -12.16 10.28 -14.22
N THR A 248 -13.29 10.94 -14.00
CA THR A 248 -13.47 11.76 -12.82
C THR A 248 -13.60 10.82 -11.62
N ALA A 249 -13.01 11.17 -10.48
CA ALA A 249 -13.14 10.38 -9.26
C ALA A 249 -14.62 10.12 -8.87
N ASN A 250 -15.59 10.85 -9.44
CA ASN A 250 -16.97 10.94 -8.97
C ASN A 250 -17.98 9.91 -9.54
N ASP A 251 -17.59 9.00 -10.45
CA ASP A 251 -18.55 8.05 -11.06
C ASP A 251 -18.61 6.69 -10.33
N GLY A 252 -19.15 6.69 -9.11
CA GLY A 252 -19.46 5.45 -8.39
C GLY A 252 -18.24 4.58 -8.05
N LEU A 253 -18.47 3.33 -7.66
CA LEU A 253 -17.40 2.35 -7.46
C LEU A 253 -17.24 1.53 -8.72
N ASP A 254 -16.03 1.54 -9.28
CA ASP A 254 -15.69 0.75 -10.47
C ASP A 254 -16.04 -0.72 -10.29
N PRO A 255 -16.67 -1.40 -11.26
CA PRO A 255 -16.92 -2.83 -11.15
C PRO A 255 -15.60 -3.59 -10.94
N LEU A 256 -15.64 -4.70 -10.20
CA LEU A 256 -14.47 -5.58 -10.13
C LEU A 256 -14.36 -6.36 -11.44
N ARG A 257 -13.13 -6.68 -11.81
CA ARG A 257 -12.85 -7.64 -12.87
C ARG A 257 -13.23 -9.05 -12.41
N ASP A 258 -14.07 -9.73 -13.19
CA ASP A 258 -14.52 -11.09 -12.88
C ASP A 258 -13.36 -12.10 -12.86
N ASP A 259 -12.29 -11.86 -13.63
CA ASP A 259 -11.11 -12.71 -13.70
C ASP A 259 -10.14 -12.55 -12.51
N LEU A 260 -10.42 -11.60 -11.61
CA LEU A 260 -9.63 -11.34 -10.40
C LEU A 260 -10.36 -11.79 -9.14
N ASP A 261 -11.14 -12.86 -9.24
CA ASP A 261 -11.63 -13.64 -8.11
C ASP A 261 -10.46 -14.33 -7.36
N PRO A 262 -10.67 -14.97 -6.20
CA PRO A 262 -9.56 -15.52 -5.41
C PRO A 262 -8.66 -16.51 -6.19
N PRO A 263 -9.19 -17.48 -6.97
CA PRO A 263 -8.37 -18.33 -7.83
C PRO A 263 -7.66 -17.58 -8.97
N GLY A 264 -8.30 -16.59 -9.60
CA GLY A 264 -7.71 -15.81 -10.68
C GLY A 264 -6.56 -14.93 -10.19
N TYR A 265 -6.75 -14.23 -9.07
CA TYR A 265 -5.71 -13.41 -8.45
C TYR A 265 -4.50 -14.23 -7.98
N LEU A 266 -4.73 -15.44 -7.48
CA LEU A 266 -3.67 -16.37 -7.08
C LEU A 266 -2.69 -16.65 -8.24
N GLN A 267 -3.17 -16.73 -9.48
CA GLN A 267 -2.30 -17.00 -10.63
C GLN A 267 -1.27 -15.88 -10.83
N TRP A 268 -1.69 -14.63 -10.68
CA TRP A 268 -0.81 -13.46 -10.73
C TRP A 268 0.19 -13.46 -9.56
N ALA A 269 -0.29 -13.67 -8.34
CA ALA A 269 0.57 -13.72 -7.16
C ALA A 269 1.62 -14.85 -7.23
N ALA A 270 1.25 -16.01 -7.78
CA ALA A 270 2.17 -17.13 -7.99
C ALA A 270 3.22 -16.82 -9.07
N ASP A 271 2.85 -16.12 -10.16
CA ASP A 271 3.81 -15.62 -11.16
C ASP A 271 4.79 -14.61 -10.53
N TRP A 272 4.30 -13.65 -9.73
CA TRP A 272 5.17 -12.71 -9.01
C TRP A 272 6.12 -13.42 -8.05
N GLN A 273 5.64 -14.43 -7.32
CA GLN A 273 6.48 -15.26 -6.45
C GLN A 273 7.58 -15.96 -7.24
N ALA A 274 7.24 -16.54 -8.40
CA ALA A 274 8.21 -17.22 -9.28
C ALA A 274 9.26 -16.27 -9.85
N ARG A 275 8.94 -14.98 -10.03
CA ARG A 275 9.87 -13.91 -10.43
C ARG A 275 10.76 -13.41 -9.28
N GLY A 276 10.48 -13.82 -8.04
CA GLY A 276 11.28 -13.51 -6.86
C GLY A 276 10.63 -12.52 -5.89
N ALA A 277 9.35 -12.20 -6.05
CA ALA A 277 8.62 -11.48 -5.01
C ALA A 277 8.43 -12.37 -3.78
N SER A 278 8.73 -11.83 -2.59
CA SER A 278 8.60 -12.50 -1.30
C SER A 278 7.54 -11.86 -0.39
N HIS A 279 6.98 -10.71 -0.77
CA HIS A 279 5.93 -10.02 -0.03
C HIS A 279 4.69 -9.84 -0.91
N LEU A 280 3.60 -10.56 -0.63
CA LEU A 280 2.44 -10.64 -1.54
C LEU A 280 1.15 -10.31 -0.79
N GLY A 281 0.29 -9.48 -1.38
CA GLY A 281 -1.02 -9.16 -0.80
C GLY A 281 -1.98 -8.59 -1.83
N GLY A 282 -2.88 -7.71 -1.41
CA GLY A 282 -3.87 -7.07 -2.27
C GLY A 282 -3.99 -5.55 -2.08
N CYS A 283 -4.35 -4.82 -3.14
CA CYS A 283 -4.77 -3.42 -3.03
C CYS A 283 -6.31 -3.33 -3.20
N CYS A 284 -6.82 -2.33 -3.91
CA CYS A 284 -8.25 -2.11 -4.03
C CYS A 284 -8.96 -3.28 -4.75
N GLY A 285 -10.03 -3.79 -4.14
CA GLY A 285 -10.83 -4.88 -4.70
C GLY A 285 -10.38 -6.30 -4.30
N ILE A 286 -9.27 -6.42 -3.56
CA ILE A 286 -8.78 -7.70 -3.03
C ILE A 286 -9.19 -7.84 -1.56
N GLY A 287 -10.06 -8.81 -1.29
CA GLY A 287 -10.69 -9.01 0.03
C GLY A 287 -10.01 -10.10 0.88
N PRO A 288 -10.51 -10.32 2.11
CA PRO A 288 -10.03 -11.40 2.98
C PRO A 288 -10.10 -12.79 2.33
N GLU A 289 -11.06 -13.02 1.43
CA GLU A 289 -11.20 -14.27 0.68
C GLU A 289 -10.00 -14.54 -0.26
N HIS A 290 -9.42 -13.50 -0.85
CA HIS A 290 -8.21 -13.59 -1.66
C HIS A 290 -7.01 -13.86 -0.79
N ILE A 291 -6.86 -13.11 0.30
CA ILE A 291 -5.72 -13.26 1.23
C ILE A 291 -5.69 -14.67 1.84
N ALA A 292 -6.84 -15.26 2.16
CA ALA A 292 -6.92 -16.64 2.65
C ALA A 292 -6.38 -17.65 1.63
N VAL A 293 -6.68 -17.46 0.34
CA VAL A 293 -6.15 -18.30 -0.73
C VAL A 293 -4.63 -18.10 -0.89
N LEU A 294 -4.14 -16.86 -0.86
CA LEU A 294 -2.71 -16.57 -0.94
C LEU A 294 -1.95 -17.20 0.24
N ALA A 295 -2.44 -17.01 1.46
CA ALA A 295 -1.84 -17.59 2.67
C ALA A 295 -1.84 -19.11 2.62
N GLN A 296 -2.90 -19.75 2.14
CA GLN A 296 -2.94 -21.21 2.03
C GLN A 296 -1.99 -21.78 0.97
N LYS A 297 -1.76 -21.05 -0.13
CA LYS A 297 -1.08 -21.58 -1.32
C LYS A 297 0.36 -21.13 -1.47
N LEU A 298 0.70 -19.95 -0.95
CA LEU A 298 1.99 -19.29 -1.16
C LEU A 298 2.78 -19.11 0.13
N ALA A 299 2.14 -19.12 1.31
CA ALA A 299 2.90 -19.08 2.58
C ALA A 299 3.65 -20.39 2.76
N GLY A 300 4.97 -20.31 2.77
CA GLY A 300 5.89 -21.46 2.88
C GLY A 300 7.30 -20.99 3.12
#